data_AF-A0A966RRX2-F1
#
_entry.id   AF-A0A966RRX2-F1
#
_cell.length_a   1.000
_cell.length_b   1.000
_cell.length_c   1.000
_cell.angle_alpha   90.00
_cell.angle_beta   90.00
_cell.angle_gamma   90.00
#
_symmetry.space_group_name_H-M   'P 1'
#
loop_
_entity.id
_entity.type
_entity.pdbx_description
1 polymer ?
#
loop_
_entity_poly.entity_id
_entity_poly.type
_entity_poly.pdbx_seq_one_letter_code
_entity_poly.pdbx_strand_id
1 'polypeptide(L)'
;MKVRNQLTSFLSLLLISVSLLTFQNTFAQDDPAVTAGKALFNANCAACHKLNKRAVGPALKGVSAKYDKEWLYSWIKNSTAMVKSGDAQAVAIYEEYNGSVMTSFPQLSNEDIDNILAYTDYTPPAAAAAASAAAGATAANSAGPDNTLILIALILVFGILVVMLFLVQRTLLRIADASGVEIRPVAKPKRTPLWLAFVQNQFLVFLSVVLLLLSSAYFAYGYFMQVGVDQGYMPVQPIHYSHKIHAGANQIECKYCHSSARVSKHSGIPSLNVCMNCHQNIAEYNGEEDLENGYTKDFYTKEIKKLYAAVGWDEESQSYTGETQPVKWVRIHNLPDFVYFNHAQHVEVGQIECQKCHGPVEEMEVMYQYSPLTMGWCINCHRETNVKVESNEYYTKIHEALSKKYGVEKLTVAQMGGLECGKCHY
;
A
#
# COMPACT_ATOMS: atom_id res chain seq x y z
N MET A 1 -48.31 -53.53 33.30
CA MET A 1 -46.86 -53.76 33.53
C MET A 1 -46.04 -53.20 32.36
N LYS A 2 -46.06 -51.87 32.16
CA LYS A 2 -45.31 -51.20 31.05
C LYS A 2 -44.98 -49.72 31.34
N VAL A 3 -44.99 -49.32 32.63
CA VAL A 3 -44.65 -47.95 33.07
C VAL A 3 -43.23 -47.88 33.66
N ARG A 4 -42.55 -49.02 33.83
CA ARG A 4 -41.20 -49.11 34.44
C ARG A 4 -40.02 -48.93 33.45
N ASN A 5 -40.29 -48.69 32.17
CA ASN A 5 -39.26 -48.64 31.11
C ASN A 5 -39.01 -47.26 30.49
N GLN A 6 -39.71 -46.20 30.95
CA GLN A 6 -39.55 -44.85 30.41
C GLN A 6 -38.66 -43.95 31.28
N LEU A 7 -38.47 -44.27 32.57
CA LEU A 7 -37.64 -43.50 33.50
C LEU A 7 -36.13 -43.81 33.41
N THR A 8 -35.75 -44.95 32.84
CA THR A 8 -34.32 -45.31 32.66
C THR A 8 -33.70 -44.70 31.41
N SER A 9 -34.51 -44.27 30.43
CA SER A 9 -34.03 -43.66 29.18
C SER A 9 -33.74 -42.15 29.34
N PHE A 10 -34.51 -41.44 30.16
CA PHE A 10 -34.30 -40.01 30.40
C PHE A 10 -33.13 -39.71 31.35
N LEU A 11 -32.79 -40.64 32.27
CA LEU A 11 -31.63 -40.47 33.17
C LEU A 11 -30.30 -40.76 32.47
N SER A 12 -30.30 -41.64 31.45
CA SER A 12 -29.10 -41.99 30.68
C SER A 12 -28.77 -40.96 29.59
N LEU A 13 -29.76 -40.21 29.08
CA LEU A 13 -29.53 -39.09 28.17
C LEU A 13 -29.03 -37.81 28.86
N LEU A 14 -29.35 -37.59 30.14
CA LEU A 14 -28.85 -36.45 30.92
C LEU A 14 -27.41 -36.65 31.44
N LEU A 15 -26.98 -37.91 31.64
CA LEU A 15 -25.60 -38.25 32.05
C LEU A 15 -24.60 -38.24 30.89
N ILE A 16 -25.09 -38.44 29.65
CA ILE A 16 -24.26 -38.36 28.44
C ILE A 16 -24.08 -36.91 27.97
N SER A 17 -25.04 -36.00 28.25
CA SER A 17 -24.92 -34.58 27.91
C SER A 17 -24.05 -33.77 28.88
N VAL A 18 -23.82 -34.24 30.11
CA VAL A 18 -22.92 -33.59 31.09
C VAL A 18 -21.47 -34.08 30.99
N SER A 19 -21.21 -35.24 30.36
CA SER A 19 -19.84 -35.75 30.17
C SER A 19 -19.12 -35.22 28.92
N LEU A 20 -19.80 -34.47 28.05
CA LEU A 20 -19.20 -33.85 26.85
C LEU A 20 -18.73 -32.39 27.04
N LEU A 21 -18.79 -31.85 28.26
CA LEU A 21 -18.33 -30.48 28.58
C LEU A 21 -16.96 -30.42 29.29
N THR A 22 -16.17 -31.50 29.25
CA THR A 22 -14.80 -31.52 29.80
C THR A 22 -13.75 -31.98 28.79
N PHE A 23 -13.93 -31.65 27.50
CA PHE A 23 -12.77 -31.54 26.61
C PHE A 23 -12.10 -30.20 26.89
N GLN A 24 -11.19 -30.20 27.86
CA GLN A 24 -10.20 -29.13 27.96
C GLN A 24 -9.40 -29.13 26.65
N ASN A 25 -9.58 -28.07 25.86
CA ASN A 25 -8.65 -27.70 24.82
C ASN A 25 -7.29 -27.48 25.48
N THR A 26 -6.45 -28.51 25.48
CA THR A 26 -5.00 -28.36 25.61
C THR A 26 -4.50 -27.77 24.29
N PHE A 27 -4.73 -26.47 24.10
CA PHE A 27 -3.84 -25.71 23.24
C PHE A 27 -2.44 -25.92 23.82
N ALA A 28 -1.49 -26.32 22.98
CA ALA A 28 -0.08 -26.31 23.32
C ALA A 28 0.27 -24.87 23.71
N GLN A 29 0.21 -24.56 25.01
CA GLN A 29 0.77 -23.34 25.55
C GLN A 29 2.28 -23.49 25.38
N ASP A 30 2.87 -22.62 24.57
CA ASP A 30 4.31 -22.42 24.58
C ASP A 30 4.75 -22.29 26.05
N ASP A 31 5.84 -22.96 26.41
CA ASP A 31 6.36 -22.98 27.79
C ASP A 31 6.33 -21.56 28.39
N PRO A 32 5.78 -21.36 29.61
CA PRO A 32 5.76 -20.05 30.25
C PRO A 32 7.12 -19.33 30.24
N ALA A 33 8.22 -20.09 30.34
CA ALA A 33 9.58 -19.56 30.23
C ALA A 33 9.92 -19.02 28.84
N VAL A 34 9.46 -19.68 27.77
CA VAL A 34 9.65 -19.24 26.37
C VAL A 34 8.83 -17.98 26.08
N THR A 35 7.62 -17.88 26.62
CA THR A 35 6.76 -16.69 26.46
C THR A 35 7.34 -15.48 27.19
N ALA A 36 7.78 -15.66 28.44
CA ALA A 36 8.46 -14.62 29.20
C ALA A 36 9.79 -14.22 28.54
N GLY A 37 10.56 -15.21 28.08
CA GLY A 37 11.81 -15.04 27.36
C GLY A 37 11.67 -14.24 26.08
N LYS A 38 10.62 -14.50 25.29
CA LYS A 38 10.31 -13.75 24.06
C LYS A 38 10.08 -12.26 24.35
N ALA A 39 9.34 -11.94 25.39
CA ALA A 39 9.08 -10.55 25.77
C ALA A 39 10.38 -9.84 26.19
N LEU A 40 11.20 -10.49 27.01
CA LEU A 40 12.49 -9.97 27.46
C LEU A 40 13.49 -9.81 26.30
N PHE A 41 13.55 -10.79 25.39
CA PHE A 41 14.39 -10.73 24.20
C PHE A 41 13.98 -9.58 23.26
N ASN A 42 12.67 -9.42 23.00
CA ASN A 42 12.17 -8.35 22.14
C ASN A 42 12.44 -6.96 22.74
N ALA A 43 12.40 -6.83 24.06
CA ALA A 43 12.66 -5.58 24.75
C ALA A 43 14.16 -5.21 24.79
N ASN A 44 15.04 -6.19 24.99
CA ASN A 44 16.44 -5.91 25.35
C ASN A 44 17.48 -6.38 24.33
N CYS A 45 17.16 -7.38 23.50
CA CYS A 45 18.17 -8.11 22.71
C CYS A 45 17.91 -8.05 21.19
N ALA A 46 16.64 -7.99 20.75
CA ALA A 46 16.23 -8.09 19.35
C ALA A 46 16.76 -6.98 18.44
N ALA A 47 17.19 -5.86 19.02
CA ALA A 47 17.83 -4.76 18.31
C ALA A 47 19.20 -5.17 17.73
N CYS A 48 19.97 -5.96 18.48
CA CYS A 48 21.34 -6.33 18.10
C CYS A 48 21.48 -7.80 17.67
N HIS A 49 20.61 -8.69 18.15
CA HIS A 49 20.68 -10.12 17.90
C HIS A 49 19.51 -10.63 17.06
N LYS A 50 19.78 -11.61 16.19
CA LYS A 50 18.76 -12.42 15.52
C LYS A 50 18.94 -13.88 15.91
N LEU A 51 17.88 -14.68 15.82
CA LEU A 51 17.94 -16.09 16.23
C LEU A 51 18.83 -16.91 15.30
N ASN A 52 18.60 -16.82 13.99
CA ASN A 52 19.20 -17.74 13.02
C ASN A 52 20.30 -17.12 12.14
N LYS A 53 20.62 -15.83 12.31
CA LYS A 53 21.56 -15.13 11.44
C LYS A 53 22.36 -14.06 12.18
N ARG A 54 23.52 -13.71 11.63
CA ARG A 54 24.38 -12.64 12.13
C ARG A 54 23.71 -11.27 11.95
N ALA A 55 23.89 -10.38 12.92
CA ALA A 55 23.50 -8.97 12.86
C ALA A 55 24.61 -8.13 13.53
N VAL A 56 24.25 -7.13 14.34
CA VAL A 56 25.21 -6.39 15.18
C VAL A 56 25.93 -7.34 16.14
N GLY A 57 25.22 -8.34 16.68
CA GLY A 57 25.77 -9.44 17.46
C GLY A 57 25.61 -10.81 16.79
N PRO A 58 26.16 -11.87 17.40
CA PRO A 58 26.03 -13.25 16.92
C PRO A 58 24.58 -13.74 16.86
N ALA A 59 24.34 -14.73 16.00
CA ALA A 59 23.12 -15.52 16.01
C ALA A 59 22.98 -16.24 17.35
N LEU A 60 21.83 -16.12 18.02
CA LEU A 60 21.66 -16.65 19.38
C LEU A 60 21.09 -18.07 19.44
N LYS A 61 20.60 -18.63 18.34
CA LYS A 61 20.10 -20.00 18.36
C LYS A 61 21.24 -20.98 18.66
N GLY A 62 21.07 -21.80 19.70
CA GLY A 62 22.08 -22.78 20.12
C GLY A 62 23.23 -22.18 20.93
N VAL A 63 23.11 -20.93 21.40
CA VAL A 63 24.18 -20.27 22.17
C VAL A 63 24.43 -20.96 23.52
N SER A 64 23.38 -21.50 24.14
CA SER A 64 23.47 -22.24 25.42
C SER A 64 24.22 -23.57 25.29
N ALA A 65 24.31 -24.13 24.08
CA ALA A 65 25.10 -25.33 23.80
C ALA A 65 26.59 -25.01 23.55
N LYS A 66 26.91 -23.74 23.22
CA LYS A 66 28.28 -23.30 22.88
C LYS A 66 29.05 -22.75 24.09
N TYR A 67 28.37 -22.18 25.07
CA TYR A 67 28.99 -21.54 26.23
C TYR A 67 28.36 -22.02 27.53
N ASP A 68 29.17 -22.05 28.60
CA ASP A 68 28.69 -22.41 29.92
C ASP A 68 27.65 -21.41 30.44
N LYS A 69 26.64 -21.93 31.14
CA LYS A 69 25.52 -21.16 31.65
C LYS A 69 25.95 -20.00 32.57
N GLU A 70 26.89 -20.27 33.47
CA GLU A 70 27.42 -19.26 34.40
C GLU A 70 28.28 -18.19 33.69
N TRP A 71 28.95 -18.58 32.60
CA TRP A 71 29.67 -17.66 31.74
C TRP A 71 28.67 -16.74 31.01
N LEU A 72 27.57 -17.28 30.48
CA LEU A 72 26.51 -16.50 29.84
C LEU A 72 25.86 -15.48 30.79
N TYR A 73 25.64 -15.82 32.06
CA TYR A 73 25.15 -14.85 33.05
C TYR A 73 26.13 -13.68 33.23
N SER A 74 27.42 -13.98 33.37
CA SER A 74 28.46 -12.97 33.54
C SER A 74 28.59 -12.09 32.29
N TRP A 75 28.50 -12.70 31.11
CA TRP A 75 28.57 -12.03 29.81
C TRP A 75 27.39 -11.09 29.58
N ILE A 76 26.16 -11.57 29.79
CA ILE A 76 24.94 -10.78 29.58
C ILE A 76 24.86 -9.62 30.59
N LYS A 77 25.30 -9.84 31.83
CA LYS A 77 25.32 -8.79 32.86
C LYS A 77 26.42 -7.77 32.62
N ASN A 78 27.61 -8.17 32.18
CA ASN A 78 28.72 -7.25 31.96
C ASN A 78 29.84 -7.79 31.04
N SER A 79 29.58 -7.87 29.73
CA SER A 79 30.54 -8.29 28.71
C SER A 79 31.83 -7.45 28.69
N THR A 80 31.71 -6.13 28.90
CA THR A 80 32.86 -5.21 28.86
C THR A 80 33.86 -5.50 29.99
N ALA A 81 33.37 -5.90 31.17
CA ALA A 81 34.26 -6.31 32.26
C ALA A 81 35.03 -7.58 31.92
N MET A 82 34.40 -8.55 31.24
CA MET A 82 35.03 -9.80 30.82
C MET A 82 36.09 -9.58 29.73
N VAL A 83 35.82 -8.70 28.76
CA VAL A 83 36.82 -8.31 27.75
C VAL A 83 38.01 -7.63 28.43
N LYS A 84 37.76 -6.72 29.39
CA LYS A 84 38.84 -6.02 30.13
C LYS A 84 39.63 -6.93 31.06
N SER A 85 39.02 -7.96 31.63
CA SER A 85 39.72 -8.95 32.45
C SER A 85 40.58 -9.92 31.64
N GLY A 86 40.53 -9.83 30.30
CA GLY A 86 41.31 -10.69 29.40
C GLY A 86 40.75 -12.10 29.27
N ASP A 87 39.43 -12.30 29.46
CA ASP A 87 38.80 -13.59 29.20
C ASP A 87 38.94 -13.93 27.71
N ALA A 88 39.52 -15.10 27.40
CA ALA A 88 39.90 -15.45 26.04
C ALA A 88 38.69 -15.58 25.10
N GLN A 89 37.54 -16.04 25.61
CA GLN A 89 36.32 -16.18 24.82
C GLN A 89 35.66 -14.82 24.57
N ALA A 90 35.63 -13.97 25.60
CA ALA A 90 35.14 -12.60 25.53
C ALA A 90 35.92 -11.76 24.51
N VAL A 91 37.25 -11.81 24.55
CA VAL A 91 38.14 -11.07 23.64
C VAL A 91 37.99 -11.57 22.21
N ALA A 92 37.93 -12.88 21.98
CA ALA A 92 37.73 -13.44 20.65
C ALA A 92 36.41 -12.98 20.00
N ILE A 93 35.31 -12.98 20.76
CA ILE A 93 34.02 -12.45 20.28
C ILE A 93 34.12 -10.94 20.01
N TYR A 94 34.78 -10.19 20.88
CA TYR A 94 34.93 -8.75 20.70
C TYR A 94 35.69 -8.40 19.41
N GLU A 95 36.76 -9.13 19.10
CA GLU A 95 37.53 -8.97 17.86
C GLU A 95 36.76 -9.43 16.62
N GLU A 96 36.06 -10.58 16.69
CA GLU A 96 35.25 -11.11 15.58
C GLU A 96 34.13 -10.13 15.13
N TYR A 97 33.61 -9.34 16.07
CA TYR A 97 32.56 -8.36 15.83
C TYR A 97 33.10 -6.92 15.76
N ASN A 98 34.35 -6.75 15.32
CA ASN A 98 35.00 -5.46 15.04
C ASN A 98 34.98 -4.47 16.21
N GLY A 99 35.07 -4.97 17.45
CA GLY A 99 35.05 -4.15 18.66
C GLY A 99 33.66 -3.62 19.04
N SER A 100 32.58 -4.20 18.48
CA SER A 100 31.21 -3.85 18.85
C SER A 100 30.94 -4.17 20.32
N VAL A 101 30.49 -3.16 21.09
CA VAL A 101 30.23 -3.31 22.53
C VAL A 101 28.80 -3.80 22.73
N MET A 102 28.64 -4.94 23.39
CA MET A 102 27.33 -5.38 23.85
C MET A 102 26.94 -4.60 25.12
N THR A 103 25.76 -3.98 25.12
CA THR A 103 25.21 -3.30 26.29
C THR A 103 25.17 -4.25 27.49
N SER A 104 25.61 -3.78 28.66
CA SER A 104 25.56 -4.53 29.91
C SER A 104 24.15 -4.52 30.48
N PHE A 105 23.64 -5.69 30.91
CA PHE A 105 22.31 -5.82 31.51
C PHE A 105 22.38 -6.27 32.98
N PRO A 106 22.96 -5.48 33.91
CA PRO A 106 23.08 -5.85 35.32
C PRO A 106 21.72 -6.01 36.04
N GLN A 107 20.66 -5.44 35.47
CA GLN A 107 19.29 -5.52 35.99
C GLN A 107 18.58 -6.84 35.72
N LEU A 108 19.07 -7.65 34.77
CA LEU A 108 18.46 -8.95 34.46
C LEU A 108 18.86 -9.97 35.54
N SER A 109 17.86 -10.64 36.13
CA SER A 109 18.11 -11.75 37.05
C SER A 109 18.60 -12.98 36.28
N ASN A 110 19.15 -13.97 36.99
CA ASN A 110 19.55 -15.22 36.33
C ASN A 110 18.34 -15.96 35.74
N GLU A 111 17.16 -15.84 36.37
CA GLU A 111 15.90 -16.39 35.87
C GLU A 111 15.42 -15.67 34.60
N ASP A 112 15.58 -14.35 34.51
CA ASP A 112 15.29 -13.60 33.28
C ASP A 112 16.19 -14.04 32.13
N ILE A 113 17.48 -14.27 32.42
CA ILE A 113 18.44 -14.75 31.43
C ILE A 113 18.10 -16.18 31.01
N ASP A 114 17.69 -17.04 31.94
CA ASP A 114 17.23 -18.40 31.65
C ASP A 114 16.02 -18.42 30.72
N ASN A 115 15.04 -17.55 30.96
CA ASN A 115 13.87 -17.41 30.12
C ASN A 115 14.27 -16.93 28.71
N ILE A 116 15.17 -15.95 28.60
CA ILE A 116 15.71 -15.48 27.31
C ILE A 116 16.41 -16.62 26.56
N LEU A 117 17.28 -17.39 27.24
CA LEU A 117 18.00 -18.51 26.64
C LEU A 117 17.05 -19.61 26.19
N ALA A 118 16.04 -19.94 27.01
CA ALA A 118 14.99 -20.89 26.66
C ALA A 118 14.25 -20.48 25.39
N TYR A 119 13.97 -19.19 25.21
CA TYR A 119 13.40 -18.67 23.96
C TYR A 119 14.37 -18.75 22.77
N THR A 120 15.66 -18.45 22.96
CA THR A 120 16.63 -18.50 21.86
C THR A 120 16.89 -19.90 21.33
N ASP A 121 16.78 -20.92 22.20
CA ASP A 121 16.96 -22.32 21.83
C ASP A 121 15.64 -23.02 21.47
N TYR A 122 14.51 -22.37 21.73
CA TYR A 122 13.20 -22.90 21.38
C TYR A 122 13.10 -23.10 19.87
N THR A 123 12.85 -24.35 19.49
CA THR A 123 12.44 -24.70 18.13
C THR A 123 10.94 -24.92 18.18
N PRO A 124 10.12 -23.95 17.71
CA PRO A 124 8.69 -24.17 17.65
C PRO A 124 8.42 -25.42 16.80
N PRO A 125 7.42 -26.25 17.17
CA PRO A 125 6.97 -27.32 16.31
C PRO A 125 6.72 -26.75 14.92
N ALA A 126 7.16 -27.43 13.87
CA ALA A 126 6.84 -27.04 12.50
C ALA A 126 5.36 -26.71 12.47
N ALA A 127 5.03 -25.45 12.14
CA ALA A 127 3.65 -24.99 12.10
C ALA A 127 2.89 -26.05 11.33
N ALA A 128 2.02 -26.79 12.03
CA ALA A 128 1.18 -27.77 11.39
C ALA A 128 0.54 -27.00 10.27
N ALA A 129 0.83 -27.38 9.02
CA ALA A 129 0.17 -26.84 7.85
C ALA A 129 -1.29 -26.78 8.25
N ALA A 130 -1.82 -25.56 8.41
CA ALA A 130 -3.18 -25.38 8.83
C ALA A 130 -3.98 -26.09 7.74
N ALA A 131 -4.37 -27.33 8.04
CA ALA A 131 -5.21 -28.12 7.19
C ALA A 131 -6.41 -27.23 7.01
N SER A 132 -6.64 -26.84 5.76
CA SER A 132 -7.83 -26.17 5.31
C SER A 132 -9.00 -27.02 5.78
N ALA A 133 -9.50 -26.72 6.98
CA ALA A 133 -10.75 -27.22 7.45
C ALA A 133 -11.78 -26.56 6.53
N ALA A 134 -12.18 -27.32 5.52
CA ALA A 134 -13.40 -27.09 4.78
C ALA A 134 -14.57 -27.19 5.79
N ALA A 135 -14.78 -26.11 6.53
CA ALA A 135 -16.01 -25.84 7.24
C ALA A 135 -16.68 -24.73 6.43
N GLY A 136 -17.71 -25.12 5.67
CA GLY A 136 -18.56 -24.19 4.95
C GLY A 136 -19.16 -23.19 5.92
N ALA A 137 -18.60 -21.99 5.91
CA ALA A 137 -19.26 -20.79 6.38
C ALA A 137 -19.47 -19.93 5.14
N THR A 138 -20.69 -20.00 4.62
CA THR A 138 -21.25 -19.05 3.67
C THR A 138 -21.17 -17.65 4.28
N ALA A 139 -20.10 -16.91 3.98
CA ALA A 139 -20.06 -15.48 4.11
C ALA A 139 -20.44 -14.91 2.75
N ALA A 140 -21.61 -14.27 2.72
CA ALA A 140 -22.16 -13.61 1.57
C ALA A 140 -21.14 -12.61 1.00
N ASN A 141 -20.68 -12.89 -0.21
CA ASN A 141 -20.29 -11.85 -1.13
C ASN A 141 -21.50 -10.91 -1.25
N SER A 142 -21.44 -9.73 -0.64
CA SER A 142 -22.08 -8.56 -1.23
C SER A 142 -21.23 -8.06 -2.40
N ALA A 143 -20.88 -8.98 -3.30
CA ALA A 143 -20.76 -8.65 -4.70
C ALA A 143 -22.21 -8.39 -5.12
N GLY A 144 -22.54 -7.12 -5.35
CA GLY A 144 -23.74 -6.78 -6.11
C GLY A 144 -23.76 -7.71 -7.33
N PRO A 145 -24.90 -8.36 -7.61
CA PRO A 145 -24.93 -9.45 -8.57
C PRO A 145 -24.29 -8.97 -9.86
N ASP A 146 -23.30 -9.73 -10.35
CA ASP A 146 -22.57 -9.44 -11.58
C ASP A 146 -23.62 -9.13 -12.65
N ASN A 147 -23.76 -7.84 -12.98
CA ASN A 147 -24.85 -7.36 -13.82
C ASN A 147 -24.85 -8.12 -15.16
N THR A 148 -23.70 -8.63 -15.56
CA THR A 148 -23.49 -9.53 -16.70
C THR A 148 -24.33 -10.81 -16.59
N LEU A 149 -24.34 -11.49 -15.44
CA LEU A 149 -25.09 -12.74 -15.23
C LEU A 149 -26.60 -12.47 -15.19
N ILE A 150 -27.03 -11.38 -14.55
CA ILE A 150 -28.43 -10.94 -14.54
C ILE A 150 -28.88 -10.58 -15.96
N LEU A 151 -28.06 -9.85 -16.73
CA LEU A 151 -28.38 -9.46 -18.10
C LEU A 151 -28.49 -10.69 -19.01
N ILE A 152 -27.59 -11.66 -18.89
CA ILE A 152 -27.67 -12.92 -19.64
C ILE A 152 -28.95 -13.69 -19.27
N ALA A 153 -29.28 -13.79 -17.97
CA ALA A 153 -30.50 -14.46 -17.51
C ALA A 153 -31.77 -13.76 -18.01
N LEU A 154 -31.82 -12.43 -17.97
CA LEU A 154 -32.95 -11.64 -18.47
C LEU A 154 -33.13 -11.81 -19.98
N ILE A 155 -32.05 -11.76 -20.77
CA ILE A 155 -32.10 -11.98 -22.22
C ILE A 155 -32.68 -13.37 -22.53
N LEU A 156 -32.28 -14.39 -21.76
CA LEU A 156 -32.75 -15.77 -21.94
C LEU A 156 -34.25 -15.89 -21.61
N VAL A 157 -34.68 -15.31 -20.48
CA VAL A 157 -36.10 -15.29 -20.07
C VAL A 157 -36.97 -14.54 -21.09
N PHE A 158 -36.54 -13.35 -21.54
CA PHE A 158 -37.25 -12.59 -22.56
C PHE A 158 -37.29 -13.34 -23.90
N GLY A 159 -36.19 -14.00 -24.28
CA GLY A 159 -36.15 -14.86 -25.47
C GLY A 159 -37.18 -16.00 -25.40
N ILE A 160 -37.25 -16.70 -24.26
CA ILE A 160 -38.24 -17.77 -24.02
C ILE A 160 -39.66 -17.21 -24.08
N LEU A 161 -39.94 -16.07 -23.46
CA LEU A 161 -41.25 -15.44 -23.50
C LEU A 161 -41.67 -15.06 -24.92
N VAL A 162 -40.76 -14.52 -25.74
CA VAL A 162 -41.03 -14.20 -27.14
C VAL A 162 -41.34 -15.47 -27.95
N VAL A 163 -40.58 -16.54 -27.74
CA VAL A 163 -40.83 -17.84 -28.39
C VAL A 163 -42.17 -18.42 -27.94
N MET A 164 -42.49 -18.38 -26.65
CA MET A 164 -43.77 -18.84 -26.10
C MET A 164 -44.94 -18.05 -26.69
N LEU A 165 -44.85 -16.71 -26.74
CA LEU A 165 -45.88 -15.86 -27.35
C LEU A 165 -46.08 -16.19 -28.83
N PHE A 166 -44.99 -16.43 -29.57
CA PHE A 166 -45.07 -16.84 -30.97
C PHE A 166 -45.75 -18.21 -31.14
N LEU A 167 -45.42 -19.18 -30.30
CA LEU A 167 -46.02 -20.51 -30.31
C LEU A 167 -47.50 -20.47 -29.94
N VAL A 168 -47.87 -19.70 -28.91
CA VAL A 168 -49.27 -19.48 -28.51
C VAL A 168 -50.04 -18.80 -29.64
N GLN A 169 -49.50 -17.73 -30.24
CA GLN A 169 -50.14 -17.05 -31.37
C GLN A 169 -50.32 -17.98 -32.57
N ARG A 170 -49.31 -18.79 -32.90
CA ARG A 170 -49.39 -19.77 -33.98
C ARG A 170 -50.43 -20.86 -33.70
N THR A 171 -50.54 -21.28 -32.44
CA THR A 171 -51.51 -22.30 -32.01
C THR A 171 -52.93 -21.75 -32.04
N LEU A 172 -53.14 -20.53 -31.53
CA LEU A 172 -54.43 -19.82 -31.60
C LEU A 172 -54.88 -19.60 -33.05
N LEU A 173 -53.96 -19.25 -33.96
CA LEU A 173 -54.27 -19.12 -35.39
C LEU A 173 -54.65 -20.47 -36.03
N ARG A 174 -53.94 -21.56 -35.68
CA ARG A 174 -54.28 -22.91 -36.15
C ARG A 174 -55.65 -23.38 -35.64
N ILE A 175 -55.97 -23.08 -34.38
CA ILE A 175 -57.27 -23.41 -33.78
C ILE A 175 -58.37 -22.56 -34.42
N ALA A 176 -58.14 -21.27 -34.67
CA ALA A 176 -59.10 -20.39 -35.34
C ALA A 176 -59.43 -20.87 -36.77
N ASP A 177 -58.41 -21.31 -37.52
CA ASP A 177 -58.55 -21.87 -38.88
C ASP A 177 -59.33 -23.20 -38.86
N ALA A 178 -58.98 -24.10 -37.94
CA ALA A 178 -59.69 -25.37 -37.74
C ALA A 178 -61.14 -25.20 -37.24
N SER A 179 -61.48 -24.06 -36.62
CA SER A 179 -62.82 -23.75 -36.10
C SER A 179 -63.70 -23.02 -37.12
N GLY A 180 -63.24 -22.83 -38.37
CA GLY A 180 -64.03 -22.20 -39.43
C GLY A 180 -64.21 -20.68 -39.27
N VAL A 181 -63.42 -20.03 -38.41
CA VAL A 181 -63.42 -18.57 -38.26
C VAL A 181 -62.37 -17.99 -39.20
N GLU A 182 -62.79 -17.43 -40.35
CA GLU A 182 -61.90 -16.67 -41.23
C GLU A 182 -61.42 -15.39 -40.52
N ILE A 183 -60.36 -15.48 -39.72
CA ILE A 183 -59.62 -14.32 -39.27
C ILE A 183 -58.75 -13.89 -40.46
N ARG A 184 -59.35 -13.19 -41.43
CA ARG A 184 -58.57 -12.46 -42.44
C ARG A 184 -57.79 -11.39 -41.68
N PRO A 185 -56.45 -11.49 -41.54
CA PRO A 185 -55.70 -10.41 -40.95
C PRO A 185 -55.92 -9.20 -41.85
N VAL A 186 -56.61 -8.16 -41.32
CA VAL A 186 -56.72 -6.87 -42.02
C VAL A 186 -55.30 -6.51 -42.45
N ALA A 187 -55.08 -6.36 -43.75
CA ALA A 187 -53.76 -6.08 -44.30
C ALA A 187 -53.18 -4.89 -43.52
N LYS A 188 -52.16 -5.14 -42.69
CA LYS A 188 -51.56 -4.08 -41.87
C LYS A 188 -51.17 -2.98 -42.85
N PRO A 189 -51.65 -1.73 -42.67
CA PRO A 189 -51.29 -0.65 -43.57
C PRO A 189 -49.76 -0.60 -43.64
N LYS A 190 -49.20 -0.45 -44.85
CA LYS A 190 -47.76 -0.29 -45.05
C LYS A 190 -47.33 0.98 -44.31
N ARG A 191 -46.98 0.84 -43.02
CA ARG A 191 -46.41 1.92 -42.23
C ARG A 191 -45.04 2.21 -42.82
N THR A 192 -44.70 3.47 -42.95
CA THR A 192 -43.34 3.86 -43.32
C THR A 192 -42.39 3.31 -42.25
N PRO A 193 -41.26 2.70 -42.65
CA PRO A 193 -40.27 2.25 -41.68
C PRO A 193 -39.73 3.48 -40.92
N LEU A 194 -39.43 3.31 -39.62
CA LEU A 194 -39.05 4.40 -38.72
C LEU A 194 -37.89 5.25 -39.26
N TRP A 195 -36.90 4.65 -39.92
CA TRP A 195 -35.79 5.41 -40.52
C TRP A 195 -36.28 6.31 -41.68
N LEU A 196 -37.21 5.83 -42.49
CA LEU A 196 -37.72 6.59 -43.63
C LEU A 196 -38.60 7.74 -43.13
N ALA A 197 -39.41 7.49 -42.09
CA ALA A 197 -40.16 8.53 -41.39
C ALA A 197 -39.23 9.58 -40.73
N PHE A 198 -38.08 9.14 -40.22
CA PHE A 198 -37.06 10.02 -39.65
C PHE A 198 -36.39 10.90 -40.73
N VAL A 199 -35.94 10.31 -41.84
CA VAL A 199 -35.29 11.04 -42.94
C VAL A 199 -36.26 12.00 -43.65
N GLN A 200 -37.55 11.65 -43.73
CA GLN A 200 -38.58 12.54 -44.27
C GLN A 200 -38.88 13.74 -43.35
N ASN A 201 -38.55 13.64 -42.06
CA ASN A 201 -38.74 14.72 -41.11
C ASN A 201 -37.49 15.62 -41.05
N GLN A 202 -37.50 16.70 -41.84
CA GLN A 202 -36.40 17.66 -41.93
C GLN A 202 -35.97 18.23 -40.57
N PHE A 203 -36.90 18.40 -39.62
CA PHE A 203 -36.58 18.88 -38.27
C PHE A 203 -35.77 17.85 -37.47
N LEU A 204 -36.15 16.57 -37.52
CA LEU A 204 -35.41 15.50 -36.82
C LEU A 204 -34.03 15.27 -37.44
N VAL A 205 -33.91 15.32 -38.78
CA VAL A 205 -32.62 15.27 -39.47
C VAL A 205 -31.75 16.45 -39.04
N PHE A 206 -32.27 17.68 -39.10
CA PHE A 206 -31.54 18.87 -38.64
C PHE A 206 -31.07 18.75 -37.19
N LEU A 207 -31.96 18.36 -36.26
CA LEU A 207 -31.62 18.18 -34.85
C LEU A 207 -30.52 17.13 -34.65
N SER A 208 -30.61 16.00 -35.37
CA SER A 208 -29.60 14.94 -35.28
C SER A 208 -28.23 15.36 -35.84
N VAL A 209 -28.20 16.15 -36.91
CA VAL A 209 -26.96 16.73 -37.46
C VAL A 209 -26.35 17.71 -36.48
N VAL A 210 -27.16 18.60 -35.89
CA VAL A 210 -26.67 19.54 -34.86
C VAL A 210 -26.12 18.78 -33.66
N LEU A 211 -26.82 17.75 -33.17
CA LEU A 211 -26.35 16.92 -32.06
C LEU A 211 -25.05 16.22 -32.39
N LEU A 212 -24.93 15.66 -33.61
CA LEU A 212 -23.71 15.00 -34.07
C LEU A 212 -22.53 15.98 -34.15
N LEU A 213 -22.75 17.19 -34.67
CA LEU A 213 -21.72 18.23 -34.76
C LEU A 213 -21.27 18.69 -33.37
N LEU A 214 -22.21 18.95 -32.45
CA LEU A 214 -21.88 19.34 -31.07
C LEU A 214 -21.18 18.22 -30.32
N SER A 215 -21.62 16.97 -30.48
CA SER A 215 -20.96 15.80 -29.87
C SER A 215 -19.55 15.64 -30.42
N SER A 216 -19.38 15.73 -31.75
CA SER A 216 -18.06 15.66 -32.38
C SER A 216 -17.14 16.77 -31.90
N ALA A 217 -17.64 18.00 -31.78
CA ALA A 217 -16.86 19.13 -31.28
C ALA A 217 -16.46 18.92 -29.80
N TYR A 218 -17.40 18.43 -28.97
CA TYR A 218 -17.15 18.11 -27.57
C TYR A 218 -16.06 17.04 -27.40
N PHE A 219 -16.16 15.91 -28.11
CA PHE A 219 -15.17 14.84 -28.03
C PHE A 219 -13.82 15.25 -28.63
N ALA A 220 -13.81 15.97 -29.75
CA ALA A 220 -12.57 16.47 -30.34
C ALA A 220 -11.87 17.46 -29.40
N TYR A 221 -12.60 18.43 -28.85
CA TYR A 221 -12.07 19.38 -27.87
C TYR A 221 -11.57 18.66 -26.62
N GLY A 222 -12.35 17.72 -26.09
CA GLY A 222 -11.96 16.92 -24.92
C GLY A 222 -10.67 16.14 -25.15
N TYR A 223 -10.52 15.50 -26.31
CA TYR A 223 -9.30 14.79 -26.69
C TYR A 223 -8.09 15.73 -26.80
N PHE A 224 -8.23 16.87 -27.49
CA PHE A 224 -7.13 17.83 -27.64
C PHE A 224 -6.70 18.44 -26.31
N MET A 225 -7.63 18.69 -25.39
CA MET A 225 -7.31 19.22 -24.06
C MET A 225 -6.59 18.23 -23.13
N GLN A 226 -6.55 16.94 -23.50
CA GLN A 226 -5.81 15.90 -22.77
C GLN A 226 -4.38 15.68 -23.30
N VAL A 227 -4.02 16.28 -24.45
CA VAL A 227 -2.68 16.15 -25.01
C VAL A 227 -1.66 16.83 -24.09
N GLY A 228 -0.62 16.09 -23.69
CA GLY A 228 0.43 16.58 -22.78
C GLY A 228 0.03 16.61 -21.30
N VAL A 229 -1.02 15.87 -20.93
CA VAL A 229 -1.43 15.68 -19.52
C VAL A 229 -1.09 14.26 -19.08
N ASP A 230 -0.04 14.10 -18.29
CA ASP A 230 0.47 12.79 -17.86
C ASP A 230 -0.08 12.33 -16.50
N GLN A 231 -1.31 12.74 -16.14
CA GLN A 231 -1.93 12.32 -14.89
C GLN A 231 -2.15 10.80 -14.85
N GLY A 232 -1.85 10.19 -13.71
CA GLY A 232 -1.91 8.74 -13.52
C GLY A 232 -0.73 7.98 -14.13
N TYR A 233 0.26 8.65 -14.72
CA TYR A 233 1.45 7.98 -15.22
C TYR A 233 2.18 7.27 -14.08
N MET A 234 2.31 5.94 -14.20
CA MET A 234 2.82 5.04 -13.18
C MET A 234 3.74 3.99 -13.82
N PRO A 235 5.01 4.30 -14.06
CA PRO A 235 5.96 3.36 -14.66
C PRO A 235 6.44 2.34 -13.62
N VAL A 236 6.78 1.14 -14.10
CA VAL A 236 7.46 0.14 -13.27
C VAL A 236 8.88 0.61 -12.96
N GLN A 237 9.25 0.60 -11.69
CA GLN A 237 10.58 0.98 -11.21
C GLN A 237 11.52 -0.24 -11.14
N PRO A 238 12.86 -0.07 -11.20
CA PRO A 238 13.80 -1.19 -11.11
C PRO A 238 13.74 -1.94 -9.76
N ILE A 239 13.48 -1.20 -8.69
CA ILE A 239 13.21 -1.70 -7.35
C ILE A 239 11.80 -1.28 -6.99
N HIS A 240 10.99 -2.21 -6.49
CA HIS A 240 9.64 -1.92 -6.01
C HIS A 240 9.72 -1.18 -4.66
N TYR A 241 9.87 0.15 -4.75
CA TYR A 241 9.94 1.02 -3.57
C TYR A 241 8.55 1.52 -3.20
N SER A 242 8.12 1.24 -1.97
CA SER A 242 6.83 1.67 -1.43
C SER A 242 6.95 2.92 -0.56
N HIS A 243 6.32 4.02 -0.98
CA HIS A 243 6.18 5.20 -0.12
C HIS A 243 5.18 4.95 1.01
N LYS A 244 4.17 4.12 0.77
CA LYS A 244 3.19 3.68 1.78
C LYS A 244 3.85 3.08 3.03
N ILE A 245 4.88 2.25 2.86
CA ILE A 245 5.61 1.66 3.99
C ILE A 245 6.47 2.72 4.69
N HIS A 246 7.24 3.52 3.94
CA HIS A 246 8.22 4.43 4.51
C HIS A 246 7.59 5.68 5.12
N ALA A 247 6.76 6.40 4.35
CA ALA A 247 6.11 7.63 4.79
C ALA A 247 4.79 7.37 5.52
N GLY A 248 4.04 6.33 5.13
CA GLY A 248 2.76 5.97 5.75
C GLY A 248 2.93 5.15 7.03
N ALA A 249 3.37 3.90 6.95
CA ALA A 249 3.45 3.02 8.13
C ALA A 249 4.54 3.48 9.12
N ASN A 250 5.73 3.81 8.63
CA ASN A 250 6.86 4.20 9.47
C ASN A 250 6.93 5.70 9.76
N GLN A 251 6.05 6.51 9.17
CA GLN A 251 5.96 7.96 9.40
C GLN A 251 7.31 8.70 9.19
N ILE A 252 8.12 8.25 8.23
CA ILE A 252 9.38 8.92 7.88
C ILE A 252 9.07 10.23 7.17
N GLU A 253 9.63 11.33 7.68
CA GLU A 253 9.41 12.67 7.14
C GLU A 253 9.91 12.79 5.69
N CYS A 254 9.13 13.43 4.82
CA CYS A 254 9.39 13.52 3.38
C CYS A 254 10.79 14.07 3.06
N LYS A 255 11.21 15.13 3.77
CA LYS A 255 12.48 15.80 3.54
C LYS A 255 13.67 15.11 4.22
N TYR A 256 13.47 13.97 4.89
CA TYR A 256 14.58 13.10 5.33
C TYR A 256 15.30 12.51 4.11
N CYS A 257 14.53 11.87 3.22
CA CYS A 257 15.06 11.33 1.96
C CYS A 257 15.21 12.43 0.90
N HIS A 258 14.20 13.29 0.74
CA HIS A 258 14.19 14.36 -0.25
C HIS A 258 14.73 15.68 0.31
N SER A 259 15.91 15.63 0.94
CA SER A 259 16.50 16.75 1.68
C SER A 259 16.79 17.98 0.81
N SER A 260 17.12 17.78 -0.45
CA SER A 260 17.39 18.85 -1.43
C SER A 260 16.18 19.74 -1.71
N ALA A 261 14.95 19.30 -1.41
CA ALA A 261 13.74 20.13 -1.51
C ALA A 261 13.82 21.43 -0.70
N ARG A 262 14.63 21.45 0.38
CA ARG A 262 14.78 22.61 1.28
C ARG A 262 15.67 23.71 0.70
N VAL A 263 16.63 23.35 -0.16
CA VAL A 263 17.73 24.27 -0.53
C VAL A 263 17.93 24.41 -2.03
N SER A 264 17.48 23.43 -2.81
CA SER A 264 17.71 23.36 -4.25
C SER A 264 16.45 23.66 -5.04
N LYS A 265 16.65 24.05 -6.30
CA LYS A 265 15.55 24.13 -7.27
C LYS A 265 14.97 22.75 -7.61
N HIS A 266 15.80 21.71 -7.52
CA HIS A 266 15.43 20.34 -7.83
C HIS A 266 15.47 19.48 -6.57
N SER A 267 14.33 18.89 -6.20
CA SER A 267 14.26 17.82 -5.21
C SER A 267 14.71 16.52 -5.86
N GLY A 268 15.97 16.14 -5.64
CA GLY A 268 16.56 14.95 -6.21
C GLY A 268 16.05 13.65 -5.56
N ILE A 269 16.27 12.54 -6.27
CA ILE A 269 16.11 11.19 -5.73
C ILE A 269 17.25 10.95 -4.72
N PRO A 270 16.98 10.38 -3.53
CA PRO A 270 18.01 10.12 -2.54
C PRO A 270 19.10 9.19 -3.09
N SER A 271 20.36 9.46 -2.72
CA SER A 271 21.45 8.52 -2.97
C SER A 271 21.24 7.23 -2.17
N LEU A 272 21.76 6.11 -2.67
CA LEU A 272 21.60 4.80 -2.00
C LEU A 272 22.23 4.74 -0.60
N ASN A 273 23.14 5.66 -0.26
CA ASN A 273 23.66 5.80 1.11
C ASN A 273 22.55 6.07 2.13
N VAL A 274 21.54 6.87 1.77
CA VAL A 274 20.40 7.16 2.65
C VAL A 274 19.60 5.88 2.92
N CYS A 275 19.45 5.02 1.91
CA CYS A 275 18.81 3.71 2.07
C CYS A 275 19.62 2.84 3.03
N MET A 276 20.93 2.78 2.86
CA MET A 276 21.79 1.91 3.67
C MET A 276 21.91 2.32 5.14
N ASN A 277 21.69 3.59 5.49
CA ASN A 277 21.68 4.04 6.89
C ASN A 277 20.73 3.22 7.78
N CYS A 278 19.62 2.75 7.22
CA CYS A 278 18.67 1.89 7.92
C CYS A 278 18.80 0.43 7.45
N HIS A 279 18.95 0.22 6.13
CA HIS A 279 18.95 -1.12 5.55
C HIS A 279 20.21 -1.94 5.85
N GLN A 280 21.26 -1.40 6.47
CA GLN A 280 22.34 -2.24 7.03
C GLN A 280 21.82 -3.21 8.10
N ASN A 281 20.85 -2.77 8.92
CA ASN A 281 20.30 -3.57 10.02
C ASN A 281 18.91 -4.18 9.70
N ILE A 282 18.31 -3.78 8.57
CA ILE A 282 16.97 -4.21 8.13
C ILE A 282 17.11 -5.03 6.85
N ALA A 283 17.42 -6.32 7.04
CA ALA A 283 17.64 -7.29 5.95
C ALA A 283 16.38 -8.05 5.52
N GLU A 284 15.31 -8.01 6.32
CA GLU A 284 14.04 -8.68 6.01
C GLU A 284 12.89 -7.73 6.27
N TYR A 285 11.85 -7.84 5.44
CA TYR A 285 10.59 -7.17 5.71
C TYR A 285 9.85 -7.87 6.86
N ASN A 286 9.35 -7.12 7.83
CA ASN A 286 8.57 -7.63 8.97
C ASN A 286 7.27 -6.83 9.19
N GLY A 287 6.82 -6.08 8.18
CA GLY A 287 5.55 -5.34 8.24
C GLY A 287 4.36 -6.18 7.77
N GLU A 288 3.23 -5.51 7.57
CA GLU A 288 2.01 -6.13 7.06
C GLU A 288 2.18 -6.60 5.61
N GLU A 289 1.70 -7.82 5.32
CA GLU A 289 1.67 -8.37 3.97
C GLU A 289 0.36 -7.96 3.27
N ASP A 290 0.45 -7.64 1.99
CA ASP A 290 -0.70 -7.37 1.14
C ASP A 290 -0.88 -8.55 0.17
N LEU A 291 -1.59 -9.56 0.64
CA LEU A 291 -1.82 -10.80 -0.11
C LEU A 291 -2.71 -10.60 -1.33
N GLU A 292 -3.58 -9.58 -1.33
CA GLU A 292 -4.48 -9.26 -2.45
C GLU A 292 -3.69 -8.78 -3.67
N ASN A 293 -2.67 -7.94 -3.44
CA ASN A 293 -1.80 -7.43 -4.48
C ASN A 293 -0.53 -8.28 -4.69
N GLY A 294 -0.40 -9.41 -3.98
CA GLY A 294 0.74 -10.34 -4.10
C GLY A 294 2.03 -9.87 -3.42
N TYR A 295 1.96 -8.86 -2.56
CA TYR A 295 3.10 -8.34 -1.82
C TYR A 295 3.29 -9.09 -0.50
N THR A 296 4.09 -10.15 -0.58
CA THR A 296 4.47 -10.97 0.57
C THR A 296 5.77 -10.46 1.22
N LYS A 297 6.06 -10.96 2.42
CA LYS A 297 7.33 -10.74 3.11
C LYS A 297 8.51 -11.19 2.26
N ASP A 298 8.38 -12.32 1.57
CA ASP A 298 9.43 -12.83 0.68
C ASP A 298 9.63 -11.90 -0.53
N PHE A 299 8.54 -11.35 -1.10
CA PHE A 299 8.62 -10.37 -2.17
C PHE A 299 9.42 -9.13 -1.75
N TYR A 300 9.03 -8.44 -0.67
CA TYR A 300 9.74 -7.24 -0.21
C TYR A 300 11.18 -7.53 0.23
N THR A 301 11.42 -8.69 0.86
CA THR A 301 12.78 -9.11 1.23
C THR A 301 13.67 -9.29 0.00
N LYS A 302 13.14 -9.82 -1.11
CA LYS A 302 13.86 -9.90 -2.38
C LYS A 302 14.14 -8.52 -3.00
N GLU A 303 13.23 -7.56 -2.85
CA GLU A 303 13.45 -6.18 -3.31
C GLU A 303 14.56 -5.47 -2.51
N ILE A 304 14.64 -5.70 -1.19
CA ILE A 304 15.76 -5.21 -0.36
C ILE A 304 17.10 -5.79 -0.86
N LYS A 305 17.14 -7.06 -1.27
CA LYS A 305 18.36 -7.66 -1.84
C LYS A 305 18.83 -6.99 -3.13
N LYS A 306 17.91 -6.43 -3.95
CA LYS A 306 18.30 -5.65 -5.12
C LYS A 306 19.03 -4.35 -4.72
N LEU A 307 18.64 -3.73 -3.62
CA LEU A 307 19.36 -2.59 -3.06
C LEU A 307 20.78 -3.00 -2.65
N TYR A 308 20.93 -4.12 -1.93
CA TYR A 308 22.26 -4.62 -1.54
C TYR A 308 23.15 -4.92 -2.74
N ALA A 309 22.61 -5.55 -3.78
CA ALA A 309 23.33 -5.76 -5.04
C ALA A 309 23.75 -4.44 -5.70
N ALA A 310 22.92 -3.40 -5.64
CA ALA A 310 23.24 -2.09 -6.21
C ALA A 310 24.36 -1.36 -5.44
N VAL A 311 24.38 -1.47 -4.11
CA VAL A 311 25.41 -0.83 -3.27
C VAL A 311 26.64 -1.70 -3.00
N GLY A 312 26.62 -2.97 -3.41
CA GLY A 312 27.67 -3.93 -3.08
C GLY A 312 27.72 -4.29 -1.60
N TRP A 313 26.58 -4.48 -0.95
CA TRP A 313 26.52 -4.89 0.46
C TRP A 313 26.46 -6.41 0.58
N ASP A 314 27.38 -7.00 1.36
CA ASP A 314 27.38 -8.42 1.69
C ASP A 314 26.79 -8.63 3.09
N GLU A 315 25.70 -9.39 3.15
CA GLU A 315 24.97 -9.69 4.37
C GLU A 315 25.75 -10.62 5.33
N GLU A 316 26.61 -11.50 4.83
CA GLU A 316 27.34 -12.47 5.67
C GLU A 316 28.53 -11.81 6.36
N SER A 317 29.31 -11.04 5.61
CA SER A 317 30.45 -10.30 6.13
C SER A 317 30.09 -8.95 6.76
N GLN A 318 28.85 -8.47 6.57
CA GLN A 318 28.38 -7.15 7.02
C GLN A 318 29.31 -6.02 6.54
N SER A 319 29.75 -6.13 5.29
CA SER A 319 30.74 -5.22 4.69
C SER A 319 30.42 -4.89 3.25
N TYR A 320 30.98 -3.78 2.76
CA TYR A 320 30.85 -3.40 1.35
C TYR A 320 31.93 -4.10 0.51
N THR A 321 31.52 -4.71 -0.59
CA THR A 321 32.40 -5.41 -1.54
C THR A 321 33.22 -4.44 -2.41
N GLY A 322 32.78 -3.19 -2.52
CA GLY A 322 33.37 -2.17 -3.40
C GLY A 322 32.84 -2.18 -4.83
N GLU A 323 32.02 -3.17 -5.20
CA GLU A 323 31.35 -3.24 -6.50
C GLU A 323 29.98 -2.57 -6.42
N THR A 324 29.78 -1.47 -7.16
CA THR A 324 28.54 -0.70 -7.11
C THR A 324 27.92 -0.53 -8.49
N GLN A 325 26.59 -0.49 -8.54
CA GLN A 325 25.81 -0.24 -9.75
C GLN A 325 24.70 0.78 -9.46
N PRO A 326 24.62 1.89 -10.21
CA PRO A 326 23.59 2.89 -9.99
C PRO A 326 22.20 2.36 -10.36
N VAL A 327 21.21 2.59 -9.48
CA VAL A 327 19.81 2.27 -9.77
C VAL A 327 19.26 3.29 -10.77
N LYS A 328 18.81 2.79 -11.93
CA LYS A 328 18.26 3.60 -13.03
C LYS A 328 16.79 3.91 -12.81
N TRP A 329 16.49 4.79 -11.85
CA TRP A 329 15.13 5.22 -11.55
C TRP A 329 14.45 5.86 -12.77
N VAL A 330 13.16 5.58 -12.95
CA VAL A 330 12.33 6.22 -13.97
C VAL A 330 11.66 7.44 -13.36
N ARG A 331 12.01 8.61 -13.88
CA ARG A 331 11.45 9.88 -13.40
C ARG A 331 10.01 10.06 -13.90
N ILE A 332 9.09 10.27 -12.96
CA ILE A 332 7.65 10.39 -13.22
C ILE A 332 7.28 11.85 -13.52
N HIS A 333 7.65 12.77 -12.64
CA HIS A 333 7.31 14.20 -12.78
C HIS A 333 8.36 14.92 -13.64
N ASN A 334 7.96 15.29 -14.85
CA ASN A 334 8.77 16.07 -15.76
C ASN A 334 8.06 17.36 -16.17
N LEU A 335 8.84 18.42 -16.29
CA LEU A 335 8.43 19.68 -16.91
C LEU A 335 9.42 19.94 -18.06
N PRO A 336 8.98 20.63 -19.12
CA PRO A 336 9.88 21.06 -20.18
C PRO A 336 11.04 21.91 -19.64
N ASP A 337 12.19 21.87 -20.31
CA ASP A 337 13.44 22.52 -19.90
C ASP A 337 13.37 24.06 -19.93
N PHE A 338 12.51 24.63 -20.78
CA PHE A 338 12.19 26.05 -20.79
C PHE A 338 11.33 26.49 -19.60
N VAL A 339 10.97 25.59 -18.67
CA VAL A 339 10.27 25.93 -17.43
C VAL A 339 11.26 25.93 -16.26
N TYR A 340 11.37 27.07 -15.59
CA TYR A 340 12.11 27.22 -14.36
C TYR A 340 11.18 27.01 -13.15
N PHE A 341 11.34 25.86 -12.48
CA PHE A 341 10.68 25.56 -11.21
C PHE A 341 11.71 25.38 -10.10
N ASN A 342 11.40 25.91 -8.91
CA ASN A 342 12.30 25.86 -7.76
C ASN A 342 11.61 25.30 -6.51
N HIS A 343 11.96 24.09 -6.08
CA HIS A 343 11.39 23.45 -4.90
C HIS A 343 11.57 24.26 -3.61
N ALA A 344 12.79 24.75 -3.33
CA ALA A 344 13.08 25.49 -2.09
C ALA A 344 12.18 26.72 -1.92
N GLN A 345 11.84 27.44 -3.00
CA GLN A 345 10.91 28.57 -2.93
C GLN A 345 9.48 28.14 -2.57
N HIS A 346 9.02 26.98 -3.04
CA HIS A 346 7.67 26.52 -2.72
C HIS A 346 7.60 25.85 -1.34
N VAL A 347 8.65 25.13 -0.94
CA VAL A 347 8.70 24.36 0.30
C VAL A 347 9.10 25.22 1.50
N GLU A 348 10.20 25.96 1.45
CA GLU A 348 10.68 26.72 2.62
C GLU A 348 10.04 28.11 2.71
N VAL A 349 9.91 28.82 1.59
CA VAL A 349 9.33 30.17 1.57
C VAL A 349 7.80 30.09 1.50
N GLY A 350 7.28 29.35 0.53
CA GLY A 350 5.84 29.16 0.36
C GLY A 350 5.20 28.28 1.42
N GLN A 351 5.98 27.43 2.09
CA GLN A 351 5.50 26.44 3.07
C GLN A 351 4.28 25.68 2.54
N ILE A 352 4.38 25.23 1.29
CA ILE A 352 3.36 24.44 0.62
C ILE A 352 3.57 22.97 0.99
N GLU A 353 2.52 22.35 1.50
CA GLU A 353 2.53 20.92 1.82
C GLU A 353 2.77 20.07 0.56
N CYS A 354 3.59 19.03 0.70
CA CYS A 354 4.02 18.18 -0.42
C CYS A 354 2.81 17.54 -1.12
N GLN A 355 1.81 17.14 -0.35
CA GLN A 355 0.59 16.47 -0.79
C GLN A 355 -0.27 17.35 -1.70
N LYS A 356 -0.17 18.68 -1.57
CA LYS A 356 -0.91 19.61 -2.43
C LYS A 356 -0.50 19.49 -3.90
N CYS A 357 0.75 19.12 -4.16
CA CYS A 357 1.28 18.94 -5.51
C CYS A 357 1.37 17.46 -5.90
N HIS A 358 1.88 16.62 -5.02
CA HIS A 358 2.17 15.22 -5.32
C HIS A 358 1.07 14.22 -4.92
N GLY A 359 -0.01 14.67 -4.29
CA GLY A 359 -1.08 13.81 -3.77
C GLY A 359 -0.71 13.15 -2.44
N PRO A 360 -1.55 12.24 -1.90
CA PRO A 360 -1.29 11.53 -0.64
C PRO A 360 -0.21 10.45 -0.83
N VAL A 361 1.05 10.87 -0.95
CA VAL A 361 2.19 9.98 -1.24
C VAL A 361 2.38 8.91 -0.17
N GLU A 362 2.03 9.22 1.07
CA GLU A 362 2.03 8.29 2.21
C GLU A 362 1.05 7.12 2.07
N GLU A 363 0.12 7.17 1.11
CA GLU A 363 -0.80 6.08 0.79
C GLU A 363 -0.38 5.32 -0.48
N MET A 364 0.64 5.79 -1.20
CA MET A 364 1.04 5.27 -2.51
C MET A 364 2.00 4.09 -2.38
N GLU A 365 1.54 2.91 -2.78
CA GLU A 365 2.36 1.71 -2.89
C GLU A 365 3.36 1.82 -4.06
N VAL A 366 2.90 2.32 -5.20
CA VAL A 366 3.75 2.69 -6.33
C VAL A 366 3.49 4.17 -6.63
N MET A 367 4.56 4.92 -6.84
CA MET A 367 4.45 6.34 -7.15
C MET A 367 3.80 6.55 -8.51
N TYR A 368 2.85 7.49 -8.60
CA TYR A 368 2.24 7.94 -9.85
C TYR A 368 2.08 9.46 -9.87
N GLN A 369 1.88 10.03 -11.05
CA GLN A 369 1.63 11.47 -11.17
C GLN A 369 0.19 11.82 -10.77
N TYR A 370 0.01 12.45 -9.61
CA TYR A 370 -1.30 12.86 -9.12
C TYR A 370 -1.83 14.13 -9.82
N SER A 371 -1.03 15.20 -9.79
CA SER A 371 -1.41 16.51 -10.36
C SER A 371 -1.05 16.60 -11.85
N PRO A 372 -1.77 17.42 -12.64
CA PRO A 372 -1.53 17.52 -14.08
C PRO A 372 -0.24 18.28 -14.43
N LEU A 373 0.23 19.15 -13.52
CA LEU A 373 1.41 20.00 -13.73
C LEU A 373 1.38 20.85 -15.01
N THR A 374 0.17 21.14 -15.51
CA THR A 374 -0.03 22.01 -16.67
C THR A 374 0.10 23.49 -16.27
N MET A 375 0.43 24.35 -17.22
CA MET A 375 0.56 25.80 -16.99
C MET A 375 -0.68 26.41 -16.33
N GLY A 376 -1.89 26.02 -16.78
CA GLY A 376 -3.14 26.51 -16.20
C GLY A 376 -3.30 26.16 -14.72
N TRP A 377 -2.85 24.96 -14.32
CA TRP A 377 -2.85 24.53 -12.92
C TRP A 377 -1.89 25.38 -12.08
N CYS A 378 -0.67 25.64 -12.57
CA CYS A 378 0.28 26.53 -11.89
C CYS A 378 -0.27 27.95 -11.73
N ILE A 379 -0.83 28.52 -12.80
CA ILE A 379 -1.40 29.87 -12.79
C ILE A 379 -2.55 30.00 -11.80
N ASN A 380 -3.48 29.05 -11.78
CA ASN A 380 -4.61 29.07 -10.85
C ASN A 380 -4.12 28.97 -9.40
N CYS A 381 -3.15 28.08 -9.13
CA CYS A 381 -2.54 27.99 -7.81
C CYS A 381 -1.92 29.33 -7.38
N HIS A 382 -1.22 30.04 -8.27
CA HIS A 382 -0.63 31.34 -7.98
C HIS A 382 -1.67 32.47 -7.79
N ARG A 383 -2.84 32.35 -8.43
CA ARG A 383 -3.94 33.31 -8.25
C ARG A 383 -4.63 33.16 -6.90
N GLU A 384 -4.71 31.93 -6.39
CA GLU A 384 -5.48 31.59 -5.20
C GLU A 384 -4.64 31.52 -3.92
N THR A 385 -3.34 31.25 -4.04
CA THR A 385 -2.46 31.06 -2.88
C THR A 385 -1.95 32.40 -2.36
N ASN A 386 -2.23 32.66 -1.08
CA ASN A 386 -1.69 33.80 -0.34
C ASN A 386 -0.24 33.55 0.05
N VAL A 387 0.57 34.61 -0.02
CA VAL A 387 1.97 34.59 0.41
C VAL A 387 2.03 34.75 1.92
N LYS A 388 2.86 33.93 2.57
CA LYS A 388 3.18 34.05 3.99
C LYS A 388 4.21 35.16 4.17
N VAL A 389 3.82 36.23 4.85
CA VAL A 389 4.59 37.48 4.97
C VAL A 389 5.05 37.76 6.40
N GLU A 390 4.63 36.93 7.35
CA GLU A 390 4.78 37.13 8.79
C GLU A 390 6.20 36.81 9.30
N SER A 391 7.01 36.08 8.53
CA SER A 391 8.29 35.52 8.99
C SER A 391 9.55 36.17 8.40
N ASN A 392 9.42 37.21 7.56
CA ASN A 392 10.56 37.78 6.85
C ASN A 392 10.42 39.29 6.62
N GLU A 393 11.38 40.06 7.14
CA GLU A 393 11.43 41.52 7.00
C GLU A 393 11.38 42.01 5.54
N TYR A 394 11.92 41.23 4.60
CA TYR A 394 11.82 41.52 3.16
C TYR A 394 10.36 41.47 2.70
N TYR A 395 9.64 40.41 3.07
CA TYR A 395 8.24 40.26 2.68
C TYR A 395 7.32 41.21 3.42
N THR A 396 7.63 41.63 4.65
CA THR A 396 6.87 42.65 5.37
C THR A 396 6.84 43.99 4.62
N LYS A 397 8.00 44.49 4.18
CA LYS A 397 8.08 45.76 3.41
C LYS A 397 7.34 45.69 2.08
N ILE A 398 7.49 44.58 1.36
CA ILE A 398 6.81 44.35 0.08
C ILE A 398 5.30 44.22 0.31
N HIS A 399 4.90 43.54 1.39
CA HIS A 399 3.51 43.38 1.76
C HIS A 399 2.85 44.73 2.05
N GLU A 400 3.43 45.57 2.92
CA GLU A 400 2.88 46.90 3.22
C GLU A 400 2.71 47.76 1.96
N ALA A 401 3.72 47.77 1.07
CA ALA A 401 3.69 48.55 -0.16
C ALA A 401 2.61 48.06 -1.15
N LEU A 402 2.52 46.75 -1.36
CA LEU A 402 1.58 46.16 -2.32
C LEU A 402 0.15 46.09 -1.77
N SER A 403 -0.02 45.79 -0.49
CA SER A 403 -1.33 45.81 0.20
C SER A 403 -1.94 47.21 0.12
N LYS A 404 -1.15 48.28 0.30
CA LYS A 404 -1.62 49.67 0.11
C LYS A 404 -1.98 49.98 -1.34
N LYS A 405 -1.23 49.45 -2.31
CA LYS A 405 -1.48 49.66 -3.75
C LYS A 405 -2.75 48.96 -4.24
N TYR A 406 -2.98 47.73 -3.79
CA TYR A 406 -4.09 46.89 -4.26
C TYR A 406 -5.31 46.93 -3.34
N GLY A 407 -5.20 47.53 -2.15
CA GLY A 407 -6.30 47.63 -1.19
C GLY A 407 -6.71 46.29 -0.57
N VAL A 408 -5.76 45.36 -0.40
CA VAL A 408 -6.00 44.01 0.12
C VAL A 408 -5.15 43.75 1.37
N GLU A 409 -5.69 43.01 2.33
CA GLU A 409 -4.96 42.62 3.55
C GLU A 409 -4.02 41.42 3.34
N LYS A 410 -4.29 40.59 2.32
CA LYS A 410 -3.46 39.44 1.96
C LYS A 410 -3.11 39.51 0.49
N LEU A 411 -1.86 39.21 0.17
CA LEU A 411 -1.36 39.22 -1.19
C LEU A 411 -1.25 37.80 -1.73
N THR A 412 -1.72 37.62 -2.96
CA THR A 412 -1.51 36.37 -3.69
C THR A 412 -0.18 36.41 -4.44
N VAL A 413 0.33 35.23 -4.80
CA VAL A 413 1.55 35.11 -5.62
C VAL A 413 1.39 35.88 -6.94
N ALA A 414 0.18 35.87 -7.51
CA ALA A 414 -0.15 36.64 -8.70
C ALA A 414 0.03 38.16 -8.52
N GLN A 415 -0.37 38.71 -7.37
CA GLN A 415 -0.21 40.14 -7.05
C GLN A 415 1.25 40.55 -6.80
N MET A 416 2.11 39.58 -6.46
CA MET A 416 3.56 39.76 -6.38
C MET A 416 4.28 39.60 -7.74
N GLY A 417 3.51 39.45 -8.82
CA GLY A 417 4.04 39.30 -10.17
C GLY A 417 4.45 37.88 -10.51
N GLY A 418 4.04 36.86 -9.75
CA GLY A 418 4.31 35.44 -10.06
C GLY A 418 3.55 34.89 -11.27
N LEU A 419 3.02 35.75 -12.14
CA LEU A 419 2.41 35.42 -13.43
C LEU A 419 3.15 36.05 -14.62
N GLU A 420 4.31 36.68 -14.38
CA GLU A 420 5.15 37.25 -15.44
C GLU A 420 5.91 36.13 -16.17
N CYS A 421 5.99 36.22 -17.51
CA CYS A 421 6.58 35.17 -18.35
C CYS A 421 8.05 34.87 -17.98
N GLY A 422 8.89 35.90 -17.82
CA GLY A 422 10.32 35.73 -17.53
C GLY A 422 10.63 35.14 -16.15
N LYS A 423 9.67 35.13 -15.22
CA LYS A 423 9.85 34.50 -13.90
C LYS A 423 9.71 32.98 -13.95
N CYS A 424 9.07 32.45 -15.00
CA CYS A 424 8.83 31.01 -15.17
C CYS A 424 9.55 30.42 -16.40
N HIS A 425 9.84 31.22 -17.42
CA HIS A 425 10.31 30.73 -18.73
C HIS A 425 11.62 31.36 -19.25
N TYR A 426 12.35 32.05 -18.37
CA TYR A 426 13.52 32.88 -18.66
C TYR A 426 13.20 34.21 -19.35
#